data_AF-A0A8J7QZB6-F1
#
_entry.id   AF-A0A8J7QZB6-F1
#
_cell.length_a   1.000
_cell.length_b   1.000
_cell.length_c   1.000
_cell.angle_alpha   90.00
_cell.angle_beta   90.00
_cell.angle_gamma   90.00
#
_symmetry.space_group_name_H-M   'P 1'
#
loop_
_entity.id
_entity.type
_entity.pdbx_description
1 polymer ?
#
loop_
_entity_poly.entity_id
_entity_poly.type
_entity_poly.pdbx_seq_one_letter_code
_entity_poly.pdbx_strand_id
1 'polypeptide(L)'
;MISGSFFCFLVMSRCPKQIRRTLMQRDDVLCRAALFPRFIKDGVFDIETLMRFSTVEEDSHYAMSVGSKFLLRTSDGVHNYGCAAAQIANDNFREKNGRDPEPLNEAVHYLGFYELPFHSIKDVRGRLTNHHLSVRWVPEHGQDAHFQVELWKTVPAGARQLRRDRVAARGFLSAYLTGFPERHVCNSDRSIASILNALELPTLPKIEASAAEARGA
;
A
#
# COMPACT_ATOMS: atom_id res chain seq x y z
N MET A 1 -48.45 -39.52 19.65
CA MET A 1 -47.98 -38.62 20.71
C MET A 1 -46.51 -38.88 20.94
N ILE A 2 -45.64 -38.01 20.41
CA ILE A 2 -44.38 -37.50 20.99
C ILE A 2 -44.04 -36.33 20.08
N SER A 3 -44.15 -35.15 20.68
CA SER A 3 -43.85 -33.84 20.12
C SER A 3 -42.41 -33.51 20.48
N GLY A 4 -41.68 -32.88 19.57
CA GLY A 4 -40.49 -32.11 19.90
C GLY A 4 -39.26 -32.50 19.10
N SER A 5 -38.85 -31.62 18.19
CA SER A 5 -37.44 -31.35 17.92
C SER A 5 -37.29 -29.99 17.24
N PHE A 6 -37.04 -29.00 18.10
CA PHE A 6 -36.07 -27.91 17.97
C PHE A 6 -35.80 -27.34 16.57
N PHE A 7 -36.48 -26.22 16.33
CA PHE A 7 -35.98 -25.12 15.50
C PHE A 7 -34.62 -24.64 16.03
N CYS A 8 -33.54 -24.95 15.31
CA CYS A 8 -32.28 -24.26 15.50
C CYS A 8 -32.32 -22.98 14.65
N PHE A 9 -32.79 -21.88 15.26
CA PHE A 9 -32.56 -20.55 14.71
C PHE A 9 -31.05 -20.30 14.76
N LEU A 10 -30.39 -20.43 13.62
CA LEU A 10 -29.08 -19.87 13.40
C LEU A 10 -29.23 -18.36 13.62
N VAL A 11 -28.76 -17.89 14.78
CA VAL A 11 -28.56 -16.47 15.04
C VAL A 11 -27.50 -16.01 14.05
N MET A 12 -27.96 -15.58 12.88
CA MET A 12 -27.19 -14.68 12.04
C MET A 12 -26.99 -13.43 12.88
N SER A 13 -25.85 -13.38 13.57
CA SER A 13 -25.30 -12.18 14.17
C SER A 13 -25.11 -11.19 13.03
N ARG A 14 -26.16 -10.40 12.78
CA ARG A 14 -26.14 -9.23 11.93
C ARG A 14 -25.16 -8.28 12.59
N CYS A 15 -23.88 -8.39 12.26
CA CYS A 15 -22.94 -7.32 12.52
C CYS A 15 -23.46 -6.15 11.69
N PRO A 16 -23.98 -5.08 12.32
CA PRO A 16 -24.37 -3.91 11.58
C PRO A 16 -23.05 -3.25 11.19
N LYS A 17 -22.47 -3.65 10.05
CA LYS A 17 -21.47 -2.85 9.33
C LYS A 17 -22.20 -1.61 8.80
N GLN A 18 -22.61 -0.75 9.74
CA GLN A 18 -22.84 0.65 9.48
C GLN A 18 -21.48 1.15 8.99
N ILE A 19 -21.39 1.33 7.68
CA ILE A 19 -20.24 1.88 6.98
C ILE A 19 -20.07 3.31 7.52
N ARG A 20 -19.41 3.43 8.68
CA ARG A 20 -18.67 4.64 8.98
C ARG A 20 -17.68 4.72 7.84
N ARG A 21 -17.83 5.71 6.96
CA ARG A 21 -16.72 6.18 6.14
C ARG A 21 -15.56 6.34 7.13
N THR A 22 -14.62 5.40 7.15
CA THR A 22 -13.43 5.49 7.99
C THR A 22 -12.62 6.62 7.38
N LEU A 23 -12.94 7.83 7.81
CA LEU A 23 -12.32 9.04 7.33
C LEU A 23 -10.94 9.05 7.96
N MET A 24 -9.91 8.90 7.13
CA MET A 24 -8.55 9.00 7.62
C MET A 24 -8.34 10.34 8.32
N GLN A 25 -7.81 10.27 9.53
CA GLN A 25 -7.44 11.39 10.38
C GLN A 25 -6.11 11.98 9.89
N ARG A 26 -5.83 13.24 10.20
CA ARG A 26 -4.60 13.94 9.78
C ARG A 26 -3.32 13.17 10.15
N ASP A 27 -3.32 12.56 11.32
CA ASP A 27 -2.16 11.89 11.92
C ASP A 27 -2.12 10.38 11.62
N ASP A 28 -3.06 9.88 10.80
CA ASP A 28 -3.01 8.50 10.36
C ASP A 28 -1.79 8.25 9.48
N VAL A 29 -1.32 7.00 9.49
CA VAL A 29 -0.17 6.54 8.72
C VAL A 29 -0.61 5.44 7.76
N LEU A 30 -0.16 5.56 6.52
CA LEU A 30 -0.26 4.54 5.49
C LEU A 30 1.05 3.75 5.43
N CYS A 31 0.96 2.45 5.18
CA CYS A 31 2.11 1.57 5.04
C CYS A 31 2.24 1.14 3.58
N ARG A 32 3.40 1.41 2.98
CA ARG A 32 3.74 0.96 1.63
C ARG A 32 4.66 -0.27 1.72
N ALA A 33 4.18 -1.41 1.23
CA ALA A 33 4.94 -2.65 1.21
C ALA A 33 6.09 -2.58 0.17
N ALA A 34 7.29 -2.97 0.59
CA ALA A 34 8.44 -3.19 -0.29
C ALA A 34 8.41 -4.64 -0.81
N LEU A 35 8.20 -4.78 -2.12
CA LEU A 35 8.08 -6.05 -2.83
C LEU A 35 9.23 -6.23 -3.83
N PHE A 36 9.98 -7.33 -3.71
CA PHE A 36 10.97 -7.78 -4.69
C PHE A 36 10.32 -8.74 -5.69
N PRO A 37 10.67 -8.76 -6.98
CA PRO A 37 11.67 -7.92 -7.66
C PRO A 37 11.15 -6.55 -8.14
N ARG A 38 9.91 -6.18 -7.80
CA ARG A 38 9.23 -5.01 -8.39
C ARG A 38 9.96 -3.68 -8.18
N PHE A 39 10.63 -3.49 -7.05
CA PHE A 39 11.26 -2.21 -6.67
C PHE A 39 12.77 -2.29 -6.50
N ILE A 40 13.39 -3.39 -6.92
CA ILE A 40 14.84 -3.54 -6.90
C ILE A 40 15.26 -3.83 -8.33
N LYS A 41 16.02 -2.91 -8.91
CA LYS A 41 16.53 -3.03 -10.26
C LYS A 41 18.05 -3.14 -10.17
N ASP A 42 18.60 -4.20 -10.76
CA ASP A 42 20.04 -4.46 -10.77
C ASP A 42 20.66 -4.50 -9.35
N GLY A 43 19.90 -5.01 -8.37
CA GLY A 43 20.30 -5.07 -6.96
C GLY A 43 20.15 -3.75 -6.19
N VAL A 44 19.74 -2.67 -6.85
CA VAL A 44 19.57 -1.35 -6.23
C VAL A 44 18.10 -1.07 -5.96
N PHE A 45 17.81 -0.61 -4.74
CA PHE A 45 16.47 -0.18 -4.36
C PHE A 45 16.05 1.08 -5.10
N ASP A 46 14.92 1.01 -5.82
CA ASP A 46 14.34 2.11 -6.56
C ASP A 46 13.09 2.66 -5.85
N ILE A 47 13.30 3.75 -5.12
CA ILE A 47 12.24 4.44 -4.38
C ILE A 47 11.15 5.02 -5.29
N GLU A 48 11.48 5.45 -6.51
CA GLU A 48 10.47 5.96 -7.44
C GLU A 48 9.54 4.84 -7.92
N THR A 49 10.09 3.64 -8.08
CA THR A 49 9.30 2.48 -8.46
C THR A 49 8.46 1.99 -7.27
N LEU A 50 8.95 2.07 -6.03
CA LEU A 50 8.13 1.83 -4.82
C LEU A 50 6.87 2.71 -4.83
N MET A 51 7.03 3.99 -5.21
CA MET A 51 5.94 4.98 -5.25
C MET A 51 5.18 5.02 -6.56
N ARG A 52 5.42 4.07 -7.46
CA ARG A 52 4.74 4.03 -8.76
C ARG A 52 3.24 3.78 -8.60
N PHE A 53 2.45 4.63 -9.27
CA PHE A 53 1.04 4.39 -9.49
C PHE A 53 0.84 3.45 -10.69
N SER A 54 -0.08 2.51 -10.53
CA SER A 54 -0.59 1.65 -11.59
C SER A 54 -1.77 2.32 -12.28
N THR A 55 -1.90 2.16 -13.59
CA THR A 55 -3.08 2.61 -14.33
C THR A 55 -4.30 1.79 -13.90
N VAL A 56 -5.38 2.47 -13.53
CA VAL A 56 -6.68 1.85 -13.25
C VAL A 56 -7.63 2.10 -14.41
N GLU A 57 -7.63 3.32 -14.94
CA GLU A 57 -8.39 3.73 -16.11
C GLU A 57 -7.47 4.55 -17.04
N GLU A 58 -7.60 4.34 -18.35
CA GLU A 58 -6.70 4.91 -19.36
C GLU A 58 -6.55 6.43 -19.21
N ASP A 59 -5.33 6.86 -18.87
CA ASP A 59 -4.90 8.27 -18.78
C ASP A 59 -5.70 9.22 -17.88
N SER A 60 -6.69 8.71 -17.14
CA SER A 60 -7.56 9.47 -16.25
C SER A 60 -7.38 9.09 -14.78
N HIS A 61 -7.01 7.85 -14.48
CA HIS A 61 -6.96 7.36 -13.11
C HIS A 61 -5.79 6.39 -12.87
N TYR A 62 -4.98 6.70 -11.86
CA TYR A 62 -3.89 5.85 -11.41
C TYR A 62 -4.02 5.61 -9.91
N ALA A 63 -3.62 4.43 -9.42
CA ALA A 63 -3.71 4.08 -8.01
C ALA A 63 -2.43 3.40 -7.51
N MET A 64 -2.16 3.58 -6.22
CA MET A 64 -1.09 2.92 -5.50
C MET A 64 -1.65 2.31 -4.21
N SER A 65 -1.55 0.98 -4.10
CA SER A 65 -2.03 0.25 -2.93
C SER A 65 -1.20 0.52 -1.67
N VAL A 66 -1.86 0.71 -0.54
CA VAL A 66 -1.26 0.97 0.77
C VAL A 66 -2.10 0.31 1.86
N GLY A 67 -1.46 -0.11 2.95
CA GLY A 67 -2.16 -0.60 4.14
C GLY A 67 -2.42 0.55 5.11
N SER A 68 -3.57 0.57 5.80
CA SER A 68 -3.80 1.53 6.88
C SER A 68 -3.18 1.03 8.19
N LYS A 69 -2.18 1.74 8.72
CA LYS A 69 -1.55 1.38 10.01
C LYS A 69 -2.55 1.44 11.16
N PHE A 70 -3.54 2.33 11.10
CA PHE A 70 -4.62 2.43 12.08
C PHE A 70 -5.43 1.13 12.19
N LEU A 71 -5.75 0.49 11.05
CA LEU A 71 -6.48 -0.78 11.05
C LEU A 71 -5.58 -1.98 11.36
N LEU A 72 -4.32 -1.93 10.94
CA LEU A 72 -3.34 -3.02 11.14
C LEU A 72 -2.78 -3.04 12.57
N ARG A 73 -2.79 -1.89 13.26
CA ARG A 73 -2.43 -1.64 14.67
C ARG A 73 -0.98 -1.91 15.06
N THR A 74 -0.35 -2.96 14.54
CA THR A 74 1.01 -3.41 14.91
C THR A 74 1.86 -3.64 13.67
N SER A 75 3.18 -3.69 13.84
CA SER A 75 4.11 -4.10 12.76
C SER A 75 3.78 -5.48 12.20
N ASP A 76 3.48 -6.45 13.06
CA ASP A 76 3.04 -7.78 12.62
C ASP A 76 1.81 -7.74 11.72
N GLY A 77 0.84 -6.87 12.04
CA GLY A 77 -0.33 -6.64 11.18
C GLY A 77 0.09 -6.15 9.80
N VAL A 78 1.02 -5.20 9.75
CA VAL A 78 1.56 -4.66 8.48
C VAL A 78 2.36 -5.71 7.70
N HIS A 79 3.14 -6.55 8.38
CA HIS A 79 3.85 -7.66 7.74
C HIS A 79 2.90 -8.71 7.16
N ASN A 80 1.84 -9.07 7.89
CA ASN A 80 0.81 -9.98 7.39
C ASN A 80 0.12 -9.43 6.14
N TYR A 81 -0.22 -8.13 6.15
CA TYR A 81 -0.75 -7.45 4.97
C TYR A 81 0.25 -7.47 3.79
N GLY A 82 1.52 -7.21 4.06
CA GLY A 82 2.59 -7.24 3.07
C GLY A 82 2.81 -8.62 2.43
N CYS A 83 2.89 -9.67 3.25
CA CYS A 83 2.98 -11.06 2.78
C CYS A 83 1.73 -11.43 1.96
N ALA A 84 0.53 -11.04 2.39
CA ALA A 84 -0.69 -11.28 1.62
C ALA A 84 -0.66 -10.57 0.25
N ALA A 85 -0.16 -9.33 0.18
CA ALA A 85 0.00 -8.62 -1.09
C ALA A 85 1.00 -9.30 -2.04
N ALA A 86 2.10 -9.84 -1.52
CA ALA A 86 3.05 -10.63 -2.29
C ALA A 86 2.42 -11.93 -2.80
N GLN A 87 1.66 -12.63 -1.93
CA GLN A 87 0.95 -13.84 -2.30
C GLN A 87 -0.07 -13.59 -3.42
N ILE A 88 -0.92 -12.56 -3.28
CA ILE A 88 -1.91 -12.18 -4.31
C ILE A 88 -1.22 -11.90 -5.65
N ALA A 89 -0.06 -11.23 -5.64
CA ALA A 89 0.70 -11.00 -6.85
C ALA A 89 1.17 -12.30 -7.53
N ASN A 90 1.60 -13.28 -6.73
CA ASN A 90 2.00 -14.60 -7.22
C ASN A 90 0.79 -15.41 -7.72
N ASP A 91 -0.33 -15.36 -7.01
CA ASP A 91 -1.58 -16.01 -7.41
C ASP A 91 -2.05 -15.48 -8.78
N ASN A 92 -2.06 -14.16 -8.95
CA ASN A 92 -2.40 -13.51 -10.22
C ASN A 92 -1.43 -13.91 -11.34
N PHE A 93 -0.14 -14.09 -11.03
CA PHE A 93 0.82 -14.60 -12.01
C PHE A 93 0.46 -16.02 -12.45
N ARG A 94 0.12 -16.91 -11.51
CA ARG A 94 -0.25 -18.29 -11.80
C ARG A 94 -1.53 -18.38 -12.63
N GLU A 95 -2.53 -17.61 -12.26
CA GLU A 95 -3.80 -17.54 -13.00
C GLU A 95 -3.57 -17.08 -14.45
N LYS A 96 -2.74 -16.06 -14.65
CA LYS A 96 -2.46 -15.51 -15.98
C LYS A 96 -1.59 -16.41 -16.86
N ASN A 97 -0.59 -17.08 -16.28
CA ASN A 97 0.42 -17.82 -17.05
C ASN A 97 0.24 -19.34 -17.00
N GLY A 98 -0.65 -19.86 -16.17
CA GLY A 98 -0.90 -21.30 -16.02
C GLY A 98 0.27 -22.09 -15.41
N ARG A 99 1.22 -21.41 -14.75
CA ARG A 99 2.39 -22.03 -14.09
C ARG A 99 2.84 -21.23 -12.87
N ASP A 100 3.60 -21.88 -12.00
CA ASP A 100 4.28 -21.20 -10.89
C ASP A 100 5.33 -20.20 -11.40
N PRO A 101 5.48 -19.04 -10.72
CA PRO A 101 6.57 -18.12 -11.00
C PRO A 101 7.91 -18.69 -10.56
N GLU A 102 8.98 -18.38 -11.30
CA GLU A 102 10.33 -18.68 -10.86
C GLU A 102 10.66 -17.99 -9.53
N PRO A 103 11.20 -18.71 -8.52
CA PRO A 103 11.32 -18.21 -7.15
C PRO A 103 12.18 -16.96 -6.90
N LEU A 104 12.96 -16.47 -7.85
CA LEU A 104 13.80 -15.27 -7.65
C LEU A 104 13.51 -14.17 -8.67
N ASN A 105 13.14 -14.55 -9.89
CA ASN A 105 13.02 -13.60 -11.00
C ASN A 105 11.58 -13.15 -11.23
N GLU A 106 10.61 -14.00 -10.89
CA GLU A 106 9.20 -13.77 -11.21
C GLU A 106 8.33 -13.75 -9.97
N ALA A 107 8.67 -14.57 -8.97
CA ALA A 107 7.96 -14.60 -7.70
C ALA A 107 8.16 -13.27 -6.97
N VAL A 108 7.07 -12.79 -6.39
CA VAL A 108 7.03 -11.58 -5.61
C VAL A 108 7.24 -11.93 -4.14
N HIS A 109 8.20 -11.29 -3.51
CA HIS A 109 8.58 -11.48 -2.11
C HIS A 109 8.43 -10.18 -1.34
N TYR A 110 7.84 -10.26 -0.16
CA TYR A 110 7.72 -9.13 0.75
C TYR A 110 9.00 -8.97 1.57
N LEU A 111 9.52 -7.75 1.64
CA LEU A 111 10.79 -7.46 2.34
C LEU A 111 10.61 -6.63 3.61
N GLY A 112 9.50 -5.91 3.74
CA GLY A 112 9.26 -4.92 4.78
C GLY A 112 8.33 -3.80 4.31
N PHE A 113 8.19 -2.73 5.08
CA PHE A 113 7.31 -1.61 4.72
C PHE A 113 7.93 -0.26 5.07
N TYR A 114 7.47 0.78 4.37
CA TYR A 114 7.73 2.17 4.71
C TYR A 114 6.45 2.85 5.16
N GLU A 115 6.60 3.89 5.96
CA GLU A 115 5.50 4.67 6.49
C GLU A 115 5.34 5.96 5.70
N LEU A 116 4.09 6.25 5.33
CA LEU A 116 3.68 7.44 4.61
C LEU A 116 2.60 8.16 5.43
N PRO A 117 2.92 9.29 6.08
CA PRO A 117 1.93 10.05 6.85
C PRO A 117 0.79 10.53 5.94
N PHE A 118 -0.46 10.37 6.36
CA PHE A 118 -1.62 10.71 5.53
C PHE A 118 -1.70 12.20 5.18
N HIS A 119 -1.28 13.09 6.08
CA HIS A 119 -1.25 14.53 5.79
C HIS A 119 -0.36 14.87 4.58
N SER A 120 0.70 14.10 4.30
CA SER A 120 1.58 14.35 3.16
C SER A 120 0.84 14.23 1.83
N ILE A 121 -0.19 13.37 1.75
CA ILE A 121 -1.06 13.27 0.56
C ILE A 121 -1.76 14.60 0.26
N LYS A 122 -2.22 15.31 1.31
CA LYS A 122 -2.88 16.61 1.17
C LYS A 122 -1.89 17.69 0.74
N ASP A 123 -0.67 17.66 1.28
CA ASP A 123 0.39 18.61 0.90
C ASP A 123 0.80 18.45 -0.56
N VAL A 124 0.95 17.19 -1.02
CA VAL A 124 1.27 16.90 -2.43
C VAL A 124 0.12 17.28 -3.34
N ARG A 125 -1.13 17.04 -2.95
CA ARG A 125 -2.32 17.43 -3.74
C ARG A 125 -2.29 18.91 -4.10
N GLY A 126 -1.88 19.80 -3.18
CA GLY A 126 -1.81 21.24 -3.44
C GLY A 126 -0.72 21.67 -4.44
N ARG A 127 0.19 20.76 -4.81
CA ARG A 127 1.33 21.02 -5.71
C ARG A 127 1.11 20.51 -7.13
N LEU A 128 0.06 19.73 -7.36
CA LEU A 128 -0.24 19.15 -8.68
C LEU A 128 -1.22 20.06 -9.43
N THR A 129 -0.98 20.24 -10.73
CA THR A 129 -1.79 21.16 -11.55
C THR A 129 -2.88 20.44 -12.32
N ASN A 130 -2.58 19.25 -12.86
CA ASN A 130 -3.48 18.53 -13.76
C ASN A 130 -4.11 17.29 -13.14
N HIS A 131 -3.73 16.98 -11.90
CA HIS A 131 -4.26 15.84 -11.15
C HIS A 131 -4.68 16.22 -9.73
N HIS A 132 -5.59 15.43 -9.20
CA HIS A 132 -6.01 15.41 -7.82
C HIS A 132 -5.52 14.13 -7.17
N LEU A 133 -4.89 14.26 -5.99
CA LEU A 133 -4.46 13.12 -5.18
C LEU A 133 -5.47 12.90 -4.03
N SER A 134 -5.95 11.67 -3.89
CA SER A 134 -6.89 11.26 -2.82
C SER A 134 -6.46 9.93 -2.22
N VAL A 135 -7.03 9.59 -1.07
CA VAL A 135 -6.92 8.25 -0.50
C VAL A 135 -8.31 7.67 -0.37
N ARG A 136 -8.47 6.44 -0.87
CA ARG A 136 -9.74 5.73 -0.88
C ARG A 136 -9.62 4.42 -0.12
N TRP A 137 -10.62 4.13 0.69
CA TRP A 137 -10.76 2.81 1.30
C TRP A 137 -11.32 1.84 0.26
N VAL A 138 -10.57 0.81 -0.08
CA VAL A 138 -10.91 -0.18 -1.10
C VAL A 138 -10.55 -1.56 -0.56
N PRO A 139 -11.32 -2.12 0.38
CA PRO A 139 -11.02 -3.44 0.92
C PRO A 139 -11.10 -4.48 -0.20
N GLU A 140 -10.01 -5.22 -0.39
CA GLU A 140 -9.82 -6.18 -1.49
C GLU A 140 -9.23 -7.47 -0.95
N HIS A 141 -9.59 -8.62 -1.55
CA HIS A 141 -9.05 -9.94 -1.19
C HIS A 141 -9.13 -10.28 0.31
N GLY A 142 -10.20 -9.82 1.00
CA GLY A 142 -10.38 -10.01 2.44
C GLY A 142 -9.51 -9.10 3.33
N GLN A 143 -8.77 -8.16 2.74
CA GLN A 143 -7.93 -7.20 3.46
C GLN A 143 -8.72 -5.91 3.75
N ASP A 144 -9.43 -5.87 4.87
CA ASP A 144 -10.18 -4.69 5.32
C ASP A 144 -9.28 -3.45 5.51
N ALA A 145 -7.97 -3.66 5.70
CA ALA A 145 -6.98 -2.59 5.83
C ALA A 145 -6.42 -2.05 4.52
N HIS A 146 -6.90 -2.52 3.36
CA HIS A 146 -6.43 -2.05 2.05
C HIS A 146 -7.01 -0.67 1.71
N PHE A 147 -6.12 0.26 1.38
CA PHE A 147 -6.43 1.58 0.87
C PHE A 147 -5.65 1.81 -0.43
N GLN A 148 -6.10 2.78 -1.21
CA GLN A 148 -5.43 3.20 -2.43
C GLN A 148 -5.17 4.70 -2.35
N VAL A 149 -3.94 5.11 -2.63
CA VAL A 149 -3.64 6.49 -2.98
C VAL A 149 -3.95 6.63 -4.47
N GLU A 150 -4.99 7.39 -4.79
CA GLU A 150 -5.49 7.58 -6.15
C GLU A 150 -5.06 8.94 -6.70
N LEU A 151 -4.72 8.97 -7.98
CA LEU A 151 -4.34 10.14 -8.74
C LEU A 151 -5.30 10.27 -9.93
N TRP A 152 -6.18 11.25 -9.87
CA TRP A 152 -7.23 11.50 -10.85
C TRP A 152 -6.91 12.72 -11.70
N LYS A 153 -7.02 12.61 -13.02
CA LYS A 153 -6.93 13.76 -13.92
C LYS A 153 -8.11 14.70 -13.68
N THR A 154 -7.83 15.99 -13.49
CA THR A 154 -8.87 17.00 -13.20
C THR A 154 -9.19 17.91 -14.37
N VAL A 155 -8.24 18.08 -15.29
CA VAL A 155 -8.36 19.01 -16.43
C VAL A 155 -7.80 18.37 -17.70
N PRO A 156 -8.27 18.82 -18.89
CA PRO A 156 -7.61 18.47 -20.14
C PRO A 156 -6.16 18.95 -20.13
N ALA A 157 -5.23 18.02 -20.33
CA ALA A 157 -3.79 18.31 -20.38
C ALA A 157 -3.11 17.32 -21.34
N GLY A 158 -2.00 17.73 -21.95
CA GLY A 158 -1.24 16.88 -22.86
C GLY A 158 -0.50 15.76 -22.14
N ALA A 159 -0.23 14.65 -22.83
CA ALA A 159 0.43 13.47 -22.26
C ALA A 159 1.76 13.80 -21.53
N ARG A 160 2.53 14.76 -22.05
CA ARG A 160 3.79 15.21 -21.42
C ARG A 160 3.55 15.89 -20.07
N GLN A 161 2.51 16.72 -19.95
CA GLN A 161 2.15 17.39 -18.69
C GLN A 161 1.63 16.36 -17.68
N LEU A 162 0.76 15.45 -18.11
CA LEU A 162 0.24 14.38 -17.26
C LEU A 162 1.36 13.49 -16.72
N ARG A 163 2.32 13.10 -17.57
CA ARG A 163 3.51 12.35 -17.15
C ARG A 163 4.36 13.14 -16.15
N ARG A 164 4.57 14.44 -16.36
CA ARG A 164 5.34 15.29 -15.44
C ARG A 164 4.70 15.32 -14.06
N ASP A 165 3.39 15.51 -13.97
CA ASP A 165 2.67 15.51 -12.70
C ASP A 165 2.78 14.16 -11.98
N ARG A 166 2.67 13.04 -12.71
CA ARG A 166 2.89 11.71 -12.12
C ARG A 166 4.30 11.56 -11.56
N VAL A 167 5.33 11.98 -12.29
CA VAL A 167 6.71 11.93 -11.81
C VAL A 167 6.89 12.82 -10.59
N ALA A 168 6.35 14.04 -10.60
CA ALA A 168 6.40 14.97 -9.48
C ALA A 168 5.69 14.43 -8.24
N ALA A 169 4.49 13.84 -8.40
CA ALA A 169 3.76 13.21 -7.30
C ALA A 169 4.59 12.12 -6.62
N ARG A 170 5.23 11.24 -7.41
CA ARG A 170 6.11 10.19 -6.87
C ARG A 170 7.30 10.79 -6.13
N GLY A 171 7.97 11.79 -6.70
CA GLY A 171 9.11 12.45 -6.08
C GLY A 171 8.73 13.12 -4.75
N PHE A 172 7.64 13.87 -4.73
CA PHE A 172 7.16 14.51 -3.50
C PHE A 172 6.76 13.49 -2.45
N LEU A 173 5.97 12.47 -2.80
CA LEU A 173 5.56 11.44 -1.84
C LEU A 173 6.75 10.63 -1.31
N SER A 174 7.75 10.36 -2.15
CA SER A 174 8.99 9.66 -1.73
C SER A 174 9.75 10.46 -0.68
N ALA A 175 9.74 11.79 -0.77
CA ALA A 175 10.36 12.66 0.25
C ALA A 175 9.61 12.63 1.60
N TYR A 176 8.35 12.17 1.61
CA TYR A 176 7.55 11.97 2.82
C TYR A 176 7.59 10.54 3.36
N LEU A 177 8.21 9.61 2.64
CA LEU A 177 8.40 8.27 3.17
C LEU A 177 9.37 8.31 4.35
N THR A 178 8.99 7.63 5.41
CA THR A 178 9.77 7.53 6.63
C THR A 178 9.94 6.09 7.05
N GLY A 179 10.87 5.89 7.96
CA GLY A 179 11.05 4.62 8.67
C GLY A 179 12.32 3.90 8.29
N PHE A 180 12.68 2.99 9.20
CA PHE A 180 13.58 1.90 8.93
C PHE A 180 12.67 0.72 8.56
N PRO A 181 12.71 0.20 7.33
CA PRO A 181 11.80 -0.86 6.94
C PRO A 181 12.09 -2.08 7.81
N GLU A 182 11.17 -2.33 8.74
CA GLU A 182 11.23 -3.50 9.60
C GLU A 182 11.24 -4.72 8.68
N ARG A 183 12.36 -5.43 8.66
CA ARG A 183 12.57 -6.48 7.69
C ARG A 183 11.72 -7.68 8.08
N HIS A 184 11.12 -8.29 7.07
CA HIS A 184 10.35 -9.49 7.26
C HIS A 184 10.67 -10.48 6.15
N VAL A 185 10.77 -11.75 6.52
CA VAL A 185 10.86 -12.86 5.58
C VAL A 185 9.64 -13.73 5.84
N CYS A 186 8.74 -13.83 4.86
CA CYS A 186 7.55 -14.65 4.99
C CYS A 186 7.96 -16.13 5.14
N ASN A 187 7.14 -16.94 5.79
CA ASN A 187 7.46 -18.35 6.01
C ASN A 187 7.71 -19.15 4.71
N SER A 188 7.01 -18.79 3.63
CA SER A 188 7.20 -19.37 2.29
C SER A 188 8.58 -19.08 1.69
N ASP A 189 9.23 -18.00 2.12
CA ASP A 189 10.48 -17.50 1.55
C ASP A 189 11.71 -17.92 2.35
N ARG A 190 11.53 -18.78 3.38
CA ARG A 190 12.63 -19.18 4.28
C ARG A 190 13.79 -19.86 3.57
N SER A 191 13.54 -20.60 2.49
CA SER A 191 14.58 -21.28 1.70
C SER A 191 15.53 -20.30 0.98
N ILE A 192 15.06 -19.07 0.71
CA ILE A 192 15.82 -18.01 0.03
C ILE A 192 16.08 -16.80 0.93
N ALA A 193 15.88 -16.95 2.24
CA ALA A 193 15.98 -15.86 3.21
C ALA A 193 17.34 -15.15 3.18
N SER A 194 18.44 -15.88 2.95
CA SER A 194 19.78 -15.30 2.84
C SER A 194 19.90 -14.31 1.68
N ILE A 195 19.30 -14.63 0.53
CA ILE A 195 19.28 -13.78 -0.66
C ILE A 195 18.43 -12.54 -0.38
N LEU A 196 17.22 -12.73 0.14
CA LEU A 196 16.31 -11.61 0.43
C LEU A 196 16.89 -10.65 1.49
N ASN A 197 17.57 -11.18 2.51
CA ASN A 197 18.24 -10.38 3.53
C ASN A 197 19.51 -9.69 3.02
N ALA A 198 20.13 -10.16 1.94
CA ALA A 198 21.26 -9.48 1.32
C ALA A 198 20.84 -8.23 0.53
N LEU A 199 19.57 -8.12 0.15
CA LEU A 199 19.05 -6.93 -0.53
C LEU A 199 19.08 -5.74 0.42
N GLU A 200 19.64 -4.60 0.01
CA GLU A 200 19.66 -3.42 0.86
C GLU A 200 18.35 -2.63 0.74
N LEU A 201 17.70 -2.35 1.87
CA LEU A 201 16.60 -1.41 1.94
C LEU A 201 17.10 -0.13 2.62
N PRO A 202 17.05 1.04 1.96
CA PRO A 202 17.58 2.26 2.53
C PRO A 202 16.80 2.68 3.77
N THR A 203 17.52 3.19 4.77
CA THR A 203 16.88 3.91 5.86
C THR A 203 16.46 5.27 5.36
N LEU A 204 15.18 5.60 5.52
CA LEU A 204 14.66 6.91 5.13
C LEU A 204 14.65 7.85 6.34
N PRO A 205 14.94 9.14 6.15
CA PRO A 205 14.95 10.09 7.24
C PRO A 205 13.61 10.05 7.97
N LYS A 206 13.66 10.08 9.29
CA LYS A 206 12.46 10.44 10.05
C LYS A 206 12.18 11.89 9.72
N ILE A 207 11.02 12.17 9.15
CA ILE A 207 10.51 13.53 9.22
C ILE A 207 10.25 13.73 10.70
N GLU A 208 11.16 14.44 11.38
CA GLU A 208 10.84 15.05 12.64
C GLU A 208 9.62 15.91 12.34
N ALA A 209 8.44 15.45 12.77
CA ALA A 209 7.22 16.22 12.66
C ALA A 209 7.57 17.57 13.25
N SER A 210 7.70 18.59 12.39
CA SER A 210 8.21 19.89 12.78
C SER A 210 7.43 20.29 14.03
N ALA A 211 8.15 20.29 15.15
CA ALA A 211 7.59 20.64 16.44
C ALA A 211 6.88 21.97 16.26
N ALA A 212 5.59 22.01 16.58
CA ALA A 212 5.01 23.04 17.43
C ALA A 212 5.40 24.54 17.24
N GLU A 213 5.86 24.99 16.07
CA GLU A 213 6.13 26.42 15.77
C GLU A 213 5.00 27.07 14.95
N ALA A 214 3.76 26.69 15.27
CA ALA A 214 2.59 27.55 15.05
C ALA A 214 1.71 27.60 16.30
N ARG A 215 2.31 27.40 17.49
CA ARG A 215 1.75 27.87 18.76
C ARG A 215 2.41 29.21 19.08
N GLY A 216 1.85 30.30 18.56
CA GLY A 216 2.13 31.66 19.05
C GLY A 216 2.88 32.57 18.08
N ALA A 217 2.17 33.13 17.10
CA ALA A 217 2.35 34.50 16.62
C ALA A 217 0.99 35.00 16.11
#